data_AF-A0A3D2K633-F1
#
_entry.id   AF-A0A3D2K633-F1
#
_cell.length_a   1.000
_cell.length_b   1.000
_cell.length_c   1.000
_cell.angle_alpha   90.00
_cell.angle_beta   90.00
_cell.angle_gamma   90.00
#
_symmetry.space_group_name_H-M   'P 1'
#
loop_
_entity.id
_entity.type
_entity.pdbx_description
1 polymer ?
#
loop_
_entity_poly.entity_id
_entity_poly.type
_entity_poly.pdbx_seq_one_letter_code
_entity_poly.pdbx_strand_id
1 'polypeptide(L)'
;MAPVLERLAKKNADKVRIVKVDISEQQEWAVEQNVTGVPTFQIYGGGNKLEQFAGGYPENFIQRKIDYHAENLALSDGVIAVGGDSGPVRVIQPMPKDWLPPGVTPR
;
A
#
# COMPACT_ATOMS: atom_id res chain seq x y z
N MET A 1 0.66 -7.63 23.04
CA MET A 1 -0.21 -6.92 22.07
C MET A 1 -1.29 -7.79 21.44
N ALA A 2 -1.15 -9.13 21.40
CA ALA A 2 -2.17 -10.04 20.87
C ALA A 2 -3.63 -9.77 21.31
N PRO A 3 -3.96 -9.56 22.61
CA PRO A 3 -5.36 -9.39 23.02
C PRO A 3 -6.01 -8.09 22.50
N VAL A 4 -5.20 -7.08 22.17
CA VAL A 4 -5.67 -5.81 21.57
C VAL A 4 -6.13 -6.05 20.14
N LEU A 5 -5.32 -6.76 19.36
CA LEU A 5 -5.61 -7.06 17.95
C LEU A 5 -6.82 -7.99 17.83
N GLU A 6 -6.97 -8.97 18.71
CA GLU A 6 -8.14 -9.86 18.73
C GLU A 6 -9.44 -9.10 19.04
N ARG A 7 -9.40 -8.13 19.97
CA ARG A 7 -10.56 -7.27 20.23
C ARG A 7 -10.90 -6.39 19.03
N LEU A 8 -9.89 -5.78 18.40
CA LEU A 8 -10.09 -4.99 17.19
C LEU A 8 -10.65 -5.85 16.04
N ALA A 9 -10.16 -7.08 15.89
CA ALA A 9 -10.63 -8.02 14.88
C ALA A 9 -12.10 -8.37 15.10
N LYS A 10 -12.50 -8.69 16.34
CA LYS A 10 -13.90 -8.97 16.67
C LYS A 10 -14.80 -7.76 16.47
N LYS A 11 -14.36 -6.58 16.90
CA LYS A 11 -15.15 -5.34 16.80
C LYS A 11 -15.37 -4.89 15.35
N ASN A 12 -14.37 -5.10 14.49
CA ASN A 12 -14.41 -4.67 13.10
C ASN A 12 -14.56 -5.84 12.13
N ALA A 13 -15.02 -7.01 12.58
CA ALA A 13 -15.11 -8.23 11.76
C ALA A 13 -15.97 -8.05 10.50
N ASP A 14 -16.94 -7.15 10.54
CA ASP A 14 -17.82 -6.79 9.43
C ASP A 14 -17.13 -5.90 8.37
N LYS A 15 -16.10 -5.14 8.78
CA LYS A 15 -15.39 -4.17 7.94
C LYS A 15 -14.04 -4.67 7.44
N VAL A 16 -13.28 -5.33 8.30
CA VAL A 16 -11.91 -5.75 8.02
C VAL A 16 -11.60 -7.12 8.60
N ARG A 17 -10.73 -7.86 7.91
CA ARG A 17 -10.17 -9.12 8.40
C ARG A 17 -8.74 -8.87 8.90
N ILE A 18 -8.53 -9.07 10.20
CA ILE A 18 -7.20 -8.99 10.80
C ILE A 18 -6.62 -10.41 10.84
N VAL A 19 -5.42 -10.58 10.27
CA VAL A 19 -4.69 -11.86 10.26
C VAL A 19 -3.35 -11.69 10.96
N LYS A 20 -2.95 -12.70 11.73
CA LYS A 20 -1.61 -12.77 12.31
C LYS A 20 -0.76 -13.65 11.40
N VAL A 21 0.38 -13.11 10.95
CA VAL A 21 1.37 -13.86 10.17
C VAL A 21 2.60 -14.07 11.04
N ASP A 22 3.10 -15.29 11.07
CA ASP A 22 4.34 -15.63 11.75
C ASP A 22 5.52 -15.50 10.79
N ILE A 23 6.37 -14.49 11.02
CA ILE A 23 7.50 -14.22 10.14
C ILE A 23 8.66 -15.20 10.34
N SER A 24 8.69 -15.95 11.45
CA SER A 24 9.73 -16.96 11.70
C SER A 24 9.54 -18.16 10.78
N GLU A 25 8.30 -18.48 10.41
CA GLU A 25 7.98 -19.54 9.44
C GLU A 25 8.03 -19.03 7.99
N GLN A 26 7.84 -17.72 7.76
CA GLN A 26 7.74 -17.12 6.43
C GLN A 26 8.79 -16.03 6.20
N GLN A 27 10.07 -16.36 6.38
CA GLN A 27 11.16 -15.39 6.34
C GLN A 27 11.36 -14.75 4.96
N GLU A 28 11.19 -15.51 3.87
CA GLU A 28 11.29 -14.99 2.49
C GLU A 28 10.20 -13.96 2.20
N TRP A 29 8.95 -14.25 2.59
CA TRP A 29 7.83 -13.31 2.48
C TRP A 29 8.06 -12.05 3.31
N ALA A 30 8.62 -12.19 4.52
CA ALA A 30 8.94 -11.05 5.38
C ALA A 30 9.95 -10.11 4.72
N VAL A 31 10.98 -10.65 4.06
CA VAL A 31 11.97 -9.87 3.29
C VAL A 31 11.31 -9.17 2.10
N GLU A 32 10.49 -9.89 1.32
CA GLU A 32 9.78 -9.35 0.16
C GLU A 32 8.84 -8.20 0.56
N GLN A 33 8.15 -8.34 1.69
CA GLN A 33 7.29 -7.31 2.26
C GLN A 33 8.05 -6.20 3.02
N ASN A 34 9.39 -6.22 2.99
CA ASN A 34 10.25 -5.22 3.66
C ASN A 34 9.96 -5.12 5.17
N VAL A 35 9.70 -6.25 5.83
CA VAL A 35 9.53 -6.33 7.28
C VAL A 35 10.90 -6.39 7.94
N THR A 36 11.33 -5.27 8.52
CA THR A 36 12.66 -5.13 9.15
C THR A 36 12.64 -5.37 10.67
N GLY A 37 11.46 -5.44 11.28
CA GLY A 37 11.30 -5.68 12.71
C GLY A 37 9.85 -5.95 13.11
N VAL A 38 9.66 -6.48 14.31
CA VAL A 38 8.34 -6.73 14.90
C VAL A 38 8.10 -5.82 16.10
N PRO A 39 6.87 -5.31 16.32
CA PRO A 39 5.66 -5.51 15.52
C PRO A 39 5.63 -4.66 14.23
N THR A 40 5.15 -5.25 13.13
CA THR A 40 4.86 -4.57 11.85
C THR A 40 3.42 -4.85 11.45
N PHE A 41 2.73 -3.83 10.95
CA PHE A 41 1.36 -3.89 10.50
C PHE A 41 1.30 -3.52 9.02
N GLN A 42 0.51 -4.27 8.26
CA GLN A 42 0.29 -4.07 6.83
C GLN A 42 -1.22 -4.11 6.56
N ILE A 43 -1.70 -3.15 5.78
CA ILE A 43 -3.11 -3.04 5.38
C ILE A 43 -3.20 -3.33 3.90
N TYR A 44 -4.04 -4.29 3.55
CA TYR A 44 -4.30 -4.69 2.17
C TYR A 44 -5.74 -4.41 1.80
N GLY A 45 -5.97 -3.95 0.58
CA GLY A 45 -7.28 -3.69 0.01
C GLY A 45 -7.25 -3.92 -1.50
N GLY A 46 -8.26 -4.60 -2.05
CA GLY A 46 -8.30 -4.92 -3.48
C GLY A 46 -7.08 -5.71 -3.98
N GLY A 47 -6.45 -6.53 -3.13
CA GLY A 47 -5.25 -7.30 -3.45
C GLY A 47 -3.93 -6.51 -3.42
N ASN A 48 -3.96 -5.21 -3.08
CA ASN A 48 -2.78 -4.35 -3.06
C ASN A 48 -2.46 -3.88 -1.65
N LYS A 49 -1.17 -3.65 -1.37
CA LYS A 49 -0.70 -3.09 -0.09
C LYS A 49 -1.01 -1.58 -0.06
N LEU A 50 -1.96 -1.19 0.76
CA LEU A 50 -2.40 0.21 0.90
C LEU A 50 -1.48 0.99 1.84
N GLU A 51 -1.09 0.36 2.95
CA GLU A 51 -0.26 1.03 3.95
C GLU A 51 0.55 0.00 4.76
N GLN A 52 1.73 0.42 5.20
CA GLN A 52 2.60 -0.36 6.08
C GLN A 52 3.18 0.55 7.16
N PHE A 53 3.17 0.09 8.40
CA PHE A 53 3.77 0.80 9.52
C PHE A 53 4.41 -0.18 10.51
N ALA A 54 5.64 0.14 10.91
CA ALA A 54 6.42 -0.64 11.87
C ALA A 54 6.51 0.09 13.20
N GLY A 55 6.38 -0.63 14.31
CA GLY A 55 6.47 -0.09 15.66
C GLY A 55 5.26 -0.39 16.54
N GLY A 56 5.44 -0.14 17.85
CA GLY A 56 4.41 -0.36 18.86
C GLY A 56 3.40 0.79 18.93
N TYR A 57 2.33 0.72 18.14
CA TYR A 57 1.26 1.72 18.17
C TYR A 57 0.16 1.38 19.19
N PRO A 58 -0.48 2.40 19.79
CA PRO A 58 -1.64 2.18 20.67
C PRO A 58 -2.87 1.73 19.87
N GLU A 59 -3.80 1.03 20.55
CA GLU A 59 -5.04 0.49 19.95
C GLU A 59 -5.83 1.55 19.16
N ASN A 60 -5.92 2.77 19.70
CA ASN A 60 -6.68 3.86 19.09
C ASN A 60 -6.08 4.31 17.74
N PHE A 61 -4.76 4.27 17.60
CA PHE A 61 -4.09 4.60 16.34
C PHE A 61 -4.42 3.57 15.26
N ILE A 62 -4.31 2.29 15.61
CA ILE A 62 -4.63 1.17 14.70
C ILE A 62 -6.10 1.23 14.29
N GLN A 63 -7.01 1.51 15.24
CA GLN A 63 -8.44 1.65 14.95
C GLN A 63 -8.75 2.79 13.97
N ARG A 64 -8.07 3.95 14.09
CA ARG A 64 -8.26 5.05 13.14
C ARG A 64 -7.78 4.69 11.73
N LYS A 65 -6.66 3.96 11.63
CA LYS A 65 -6.16 3.48 10.33
C LYS A 65 -7.14 2.51 9.69
N ILE A 66 -7.69 1.57 10.47
CA ILE A 66 -8.73 0.65 10.00
C ILE A 66 -9.94 1.42 9.47
N ASP A 67 -10.45 2.39 10.22
CA ASP A 67 -11.62 3.17 9.84
C ASP A 67 -11.38 3.96 8.55
N TYR A 68 -10.26 4.69 8.49
CA TYR A 68 -9.83 5.44 7.31
C TYR A 68 -9.77 4.56 6.05
N HIS A 69 -9.09 3.42 6.11
CA HIS A 69 -8.94 2.57 4.92
C HIS A 69 -10.24 1.82 4.58
N ALA A 70 -11.04 1.42 5.56
CA ALA A 70 -12.34 0.79 5.32
C ALA A 70 -13.31 1.74 4.59
N GLU A 71 -13.34 3.02 4.98
CA GLU A 71 -14.16 4.04 4.33
C GLU A 71 -13.63 4.39 2.93
N ASN A 72 -12.31 4.52 2.75
CA ASN A 72 -11.72 4.86 1.45
C ASN A 72 -11.77 3.70 0.44
N LEU A 73 -11.74 2.44 0.90
CA LEU A 73 -11.96 1.27 0.04
C LEU A 73 -13.40 1.22 -0.49
N ALA A 74 -14.39 1.53 0.36
CA ALA A 74 -15.78 1.60 -0.06
C ALA A 74 -16.03 2.71 -1.12
N LEU A 75 -15.21 3.76 -1.13
CA LEU A 75 -15.28 4.87 -2.08
C LEU A 75 -14.52 4.61 -3.40
N SER A 76 -13.66 3.60 -3.45
CA SER A 76 -12.77 3.30 -4.60
C SER A 76 -13.25 2.17 -5.51
N ASP A 77 -14.44 1.62 -5.27
CA ASP A 77 -15.17 0.74 -6.23
C ASP A 77 -15.44 1.44 -7.59
N GLY A 78 -15.10 2.72 -7.73
CA GLY A 78 -15.13 3.48 -8.99
C GLY A 78 -13.79 3.81 -9.65
N VAL A 79 -12.62 3.59 -9.03
CA VAL A 79 -11.31 3.92 -9.64
C VAL A 79 -10.23 2.93 -9.19
N ILE A 80 -9.84 2.04 -10.10
CA ILE A 80 -8.62 1.24 -10.01
C ILE A 80 -7.39 2.13 -10.21
N ALA A 81 -6.75 2.55 -9.12
CA ALA A 81 -5.40 3.10 -9.16
C ALA A 81 -4.40 1.94 -9.32
N VAL A 82 -3.94 1.73 -10.55
CA VAL A 82 -2.76 0.91 -10.84
C VAL A 82 -1.53 1.58 -10.23
N GLY A 83 -0.83 0.87 -9.34
CA GLY A 83 0.37 1.40 -8.68
C GLY A 83 1.41 0.34 -8.40
N GLY A 84 2.43 0.26 -9.26
CA GLY A 84 3.78 -0.09 -8.84
C GLY A 84 4.56 -1.05 -9.73
N ASP A 85 5.26 -0.54 -10.75
CA ASP A 85 6.69 -0.87 -10.95
C ASP A 85 7.44 0.25 -11.71
N SER A 86 8.35 0.89 -10.97
CA SER A 86 9.67 1.41 -11.34
C SER A 86 9.90 2.13 -12.68
N GLY A 87 9.77 3.47 -12.64
CA GLY A 87 10.45 4.41 -13.53
C GLY A 87 9.86 5.81 -13.43
N PRO A 88 10.65 6.91 -13.58
CA PRO A 88 10.04 8.23 -13.70
C PRO A 88 9.21 8.25 -14.98
N VAL A 89 7.89 8.26 -14.84
CA VAL A 89 6.96 8.50 -15.95
C VAL A 89 7.27 9.90 -16.46
N ARG A 90 8.06 9.96 -17.54
CA ARG A 90 8.26 11.20 -18.29
C ARG A 90 6.91 11.57 -18.85
N VAL A 91 6.36 12.68 -18.35
CA VAL A 91 5.24 13.36 -19.01
C VAL A 91 5.64 13.55 -20.46
N ILE A 92 4.93 12.89 -21.39
CA ILE A 92 5.10 13.10 -22.82
C ILE A 92 4.71 14.54 -23.12
N GLN A 93 5.69 15.45 -23.11
CA GLN A 93 5.48 16.77 -23.65
C GLN A 93 5.28 16.60 -25.16
N PRO A 94 4.22 17.18 -25.75
CA PRO A 94 4.08 17.20 -27.20
C PRO A 94 5.35 17.85 -27.77
N MET A 95 6.01 17.16 -28.70
CA MET A 95 7.17 17.73 -29.38
C MET A 95 6.76 19.07 -30.00
N PRO A 96 7.53 20.15 -29.79
CA PRO A 96 7.25 21.40 -30.50
C PRO A 96 7.27 21.09 -32.00
N LYS A 97 6.31 21.62 -32.75
CA LYS A 97 6.13 21.33 -34.19
C LYS A 97 7.35 21.75 -35.05
N ASP A 98 8.27 22.51 -34.47
CA ASP A 98 9.51 23.00 -35.08
C ASP A 98 10.76 22.20 -34.65
N TRP A 99 10.61 21.17 -33.81
CA TRP A 99 11.74 20.40 -33.32
C TRP A 99 12.27 19.44 -34.38
N LEU A 100 13.56 19.57 -34.73
CA LEU A 100 14.31 18.59 -35.51
C LEU A 100 15.30 17.84 -34.59
N PRO A 101 15.40 16.50 -34.69
CA PRO A 101 16.41 15.75 -33.95
C PRO A 101 17.84 16.10 -34.41
N PRO A 102 18.85 15.90 -33.55
CA PRO A 102 20.24 16.13 -33.90
C PRO A 102 20.61 15.30 -35.14
N GLY A 103 21.08 15.96 -36.20
CA GLY A 103 21.45 15.33 -37.47
C GLY A 103 20.44 15.49 -38.62
N VAL A 104 19.31 16.18 -38.40
CA VAL A 104 18.39 16.55 -39.48
C VAL A 104 18.63 18.01 -39.86
N THR A 105 19.02 18.25 -41.11
CA THR A 105 19.00 19.58 -41.74
C THR A 105 17.86 19.62 -42.76
N PRO A 106 16.94 20.59 -42.70
CA PRO A 106 15.95 20.76 -43.75
C PRO A 106 16.67 21.17 -45.04
N ARG A 107 16.33 20.52 -46.16
CA ARG A 107 16.81 20.89 -47.49
C ARG A 107 15.84 21.82 -48.19
#